data_AF-A0A133V9H3-F1
#
_entry.id   AF-A0A133V9H3-F1
#
_cell.length_a   1.000
_cell.length_b   1.000
_cell.length_c   1.000
_cell.angle_alpha   90.00
_cell.angle_beta   90.00
_cell.angle_gamma   90.00
#
_symmetry.space_group_name_H-M   'P 1'
#
loop_
_entity.id
_entity.type
_entity.pdbx_description
1 polymer ?
#
loop_
_entity_poly.entity_id
_entity_poly.type
_entity_poly.pdbx_seq_one_letter_code
_entity_poly.pdbx_strand_id
1 'polypeptide(L)'
;LGYITILKNSAAREYYKDWEKLKEFSKRRRELLAREVVGEHEVVSNFIHQGLFAPNEARLGCYNTTEQEEDGLFPVALRWDFPVHVLRGKPNLSDEVIHRLEFQERAERLGLEEELRNVNTLPHGGGYKIQLPYQKIDITTTSFGNVFTLSGLKPASTMSEISEGKAISEFGGMAITDPHSLPYTYRGEAVIGKTIDLGLGDPVAKLRPVLTVKI
;
A
#
# COMPACT_ATOMS: atom_id res chain seq x y z
N LEU A 1 9.60 9.77 18.96
CA LEU A 1 9.70 10.15 17.52
C LEU A 1 11.14 10.61 17.28
N GLY A 2 11.78 10.13 16.22
CA GLY A 2 13.16 10.52 15.87
C GLY A 2 13.23 11.90 15.20
N TYR A 3 14.43 12.32 14.82
CA TYR A 3 14.63 13.55 14.05
C TYR A 3 13.96 13.44 12.68
N ILE A 4 13.17 14.44 12.32
CA ILE A 4 12.53 14.55 11.00
C ILE A 4 13.27 15.64 10.22
N THR A 5 13.82 15.27 9.07
CA THR A 5 14.40 16.22 8.12
C THR A 5 13.31 16.74 7.20
N ILE A 6 13.22 18.06 7.05
CA ILE A 6 12.20 18.71 6.22
C ILE A 6 12.90 19.44 5.07
N LEU A 7 12.50 19.15 3.83
CA LEU A 7 12.90 19.92 2.66
C LEU A 7 12.06 21.19 2.57
N LYS A 8 12.69 22.34 2.34
CA LYS A 8 12.03 23.65 2.26
C LYS A 8 12.50 24.45 1.04
N ASN A 9 11.70 25.44 0.64
CA ASN A 9 12.06 26.47 -0.34
C ASN A 9 12.62 25.90 -1.66
N SER A 10 13.81 26.35 -2.09
CA SER A 10 14.45 25.92 -3.33
C SER A 10 14.69 24.41 -3.37
N ALA A 11 15.15 23.81 -2.28
CA ALA A 11 15.42 22.37 -2.22
C ALA A 11 14.14 21.54 -2.41
N ALA A 12 13.02 21.97 -1.82
CA ALA A 12 11.72 21.30 -2.04
C ALA A 12 11.25 21.42 -3.50
N ARG A 13 11.40 22.61 -4.11
CA ARG A 13 11.05 22.84 -5.51
C ARG A 13 11.91 22.03 -6.47
N GLU A 14 13.21 21.94 -6.20
CA GLU A 14 14.15 21.15 -6.99
C GLU A 14 13.82 19.65 -6.90
N TYR A 15 13.59 19.15 -5.68
CA TYR A 15 13.17 17.77 -5.47
C TYR A 15 11.87 17.44 -6.24
N TYR A 16 10.86 18.32 -6.17
CA TYR A 16 9.61 18.12 -6.90
C TYR A 16 9.80 18.13 -8.42
N LYS A 17 10.66 19.03 -8.94
CA LYS A 17 11.00 19.06 -10.37
C LYS A 17 11.68 17.78 -10.83
N ASP A 18 12.58 17.22 -10.03
CA ASP A 18 13.25 15.96 -10.37
C ASP A 18 12.31 14.76 -10.22
N TRP A 19 11.43 14.78 -9.23
CA TRP A 19 10.35 13.79 -9.10
C TRP A 19 9.48 13.74 -10.37
N GLU A 20 9.06 14.88 -10.92
CA GLU A 20 8.24 14.92 -12.14
C GLU A 20 8.97 14.27 -13.33
N LYS A 21 10.28 14.48 -13.48
CA LYS A 21 11.07 13.78 -14.52
C LYS A 21 11.11 12.27 -14.28
N LEU A 22 11.26 11.83 -13.04
CA LEU A 22 11.29 10.40 -12.67
C LEU A 22 9.93 9.74 -12.88
N LYS A 23 8.83 10.44 -12.61
CA LYS A 23 7.47 10.00 -12.89
C LYS A 23 7.29 9.70 -14.38
N GLU A 24 7.66 10.65 -15.24
CA GLU A 24 7.59 10.47 -16.69
C GLU A 24 8.49 9.36 -17.22
N PHE A 25 9.73 9.29 -16.72
CA PHE A 25 10.63 8.18 -17.03
C PHE A 25 10.01 6.82 -16.65
N SER A 26 9.39 6.72 -15.49
CA SER A 26 8.73 5.50 -15.00
C SER A 26 7.55 5.09 -15.88
N LYS A 27 6.71 6.04 -16.30
CA LYS A 27 5.58 5.80 -17.23
C LYS A 27 6.09 5.26 -18.58
N ARG A 28 7.06 5.95 -19.20
CA ARG A 28 7.68 5.53 -20.48
C ARG A 28 8.37 4.19 -20.41
N ARG A 29 9.05 3.90 -19.29
CA ARG A 29 9.70 2.61 -19.06
C ARG A 29 8.68 1.47 -19.05
N ARG A 30 7.51 1.67 -18.42
CA ARG A 30 6.44 0.66 -18.40
C ARG A 30 5.83 0.44 -19.79
N GLU A 31 5.61 1.51 -20.55
CA GLU A 31 5.12 1.42 -21.94
C GLU A 31 6.09 0.66 -22.85
N LEU A 32 7.38 0.99 -22.77
CA LEU A 32 8.41 0.27 -23.51
C LEU A 32 8.43 -1.21 -23.12
N LEU A 33 8.44 -1.50 -21.82
CA LEU A 33 8.43 -2.88 -21.34
C LEU A 33 7.19 -3.65 -21.82
N ALA A 34 6.01 -3.03 -21.76
CA ALA A 34 4.77 -3.65 -22.23
C ALA A 34 4.85 -3.94 -23.74
N ARG A 35 5.43 -3.04 -24.54
CA ARG A 35 5.62 -3.25 -25.98
C ARG A 35 6.58 -4.40 -26.26
N GLU A 36 7.69 -4.49 -25.55
CA GLU A 36 8.68 -5.56 -25.75
C GLU A 36 8.16 -6.94 -25.30
N VAL A 37 7.33 -6.98 -24.26
CA VAL A 37 6.81 -8.24 -23.70
C VAL A 37 5.53 -8.72 -24.39
N VAL A 38 4.61 -7.79 -24.71
CA VAL A 38 3.25 -8.11 -25.19
C VAL A 38 3.10 -7.82 -26.69
N GLY A 39 3.92 -6.93 -27.27
CA GLY A 39 3.77 -6.45 -28.64
C GLY A 39 2.92 -5.18 -28.75
N GLU A 40 2.35 -4.94 -29.92
CA GLU A 40 1.39 -3.83 -30.13
C GLU A 40 0.13 -4.05 -29.26
N HIS A 41 -0.26 -3.01 -28.51
CA HIS A 41 -1.36 -3.06 -27.56
C HIS A 41 -1.96 -1.69 -27.33
N GLU A 42 -3.18 -1.67 -26.79
CA GLU A 42 -3.85 -0.47 -26.30
C GLU A 42 -3.57 -0.30 -24.80
N VAL A 43 -3.21 0.91 -24.39
CA VAL A 43 -2.94 1.22 -22.98
C VAL A 43 -4.26 1.62 -22.31
N VAL A 44 -4.77 0.72 -21.46
CA VAL A 44 -5.98 0.99 -20.66
C VAL A 44 -5.68 1.83 -19.42
N SER A 45 -4.50 1.67 -18.82
CA SER A 45 -4.10 2.42 -17.62
C SER A 45 -2.57 2.39 -17.42
N ASN A 46 -1.97 3.54 -17.09
CA ASN A 46 -0.55 3.67 -16.72
C ASN A 46 -0.30 4.58 -15.50
N PHE A 47 -1.19 4.51 -14.51
CA PHE A 47 -1.09 5.31 -13.28
C PHE A 47 0.11 4.94 -12.39
N ILE A 48 0.63 5.94 -11.68
CA ILE A 48 1.51 5.72 -10.53
C ILE A 48 0.69 5.43 -9.28
N HIS A 49 1.24 4.65 -8.36
CA HIS A 49 0.61 4.38 -7.06
C HIS A 49 1.53 4.71 -5.87
N GLN A 50 2.67 5.35 -6.15
CA GLN A 50 3.67 5.69 -5.16
C GLN A 50 4.46 6.92 -5.62
N GLY A 51 4.62 7.88 -4.71
CA GLY A 51 5.42 9.08 -4.92
C GLY A 51 4.71 10.36 -4.51
N LEU A 52 5.09 11.48 -5.11
CA LEU A 52 4.44 12.77 -4.86
C LEU A 52 3.28 13.01 -5.82
N PHE A 53 2.15 13.43 -5.27
CA PHE A 53 0.93 13.81 -6.01
C PHE A 53 0.73 15.33 -6.00
N ALA A 54 1.32 16.02 -5.03
CA ALA A 54 1.49 17.46 -4.95
C ALA A 54 2.83 17.79 -4.26
N PRO A 55 3.33 19.05 -4.31
CA PRO A 55 4.59 19.42 -3.65
C PRO A 55 4.68 19.09 -2.15
N ASN A 56 3.53 18.99 -1.48
CA ASN A 56 3.38 18.69 -0.06
C ASN A 56 2.61 17.38 0.21
N GLU A 57 2.40 16.55 -0.82
CA GLU A 57 1.61 15.32 -0.70
C GLU A 57 2.37 14.12 -1.26
N ALA A 58 2.67 13.17 -0.37
CA ALA A 58 3.22 11.88 -0.72
C ALA A 58 2.19 10.79 -0.46
N ARG A 59 2.00 9.89 -1.43
CA ARG A 59 1.16 8.70 -1.28
C ARG A 59 1.98 7.45 -1.53
N LEU A 60 1.67 6.40 -0.77
CA LEU A 60 2.37 5.12 -0.83
C LEU A 60 1.37 3.99 -0.98
N GLY A 61 1.47 3.24 -2.08
CA GLY A 61 0.67 2.05 -2.32
C GLY A 61 -0.81 2.32 -2.61
N CYS A 62 -1.14 3.47 -3.20
CA CYS A 62 -2.50 3.78 -3.59
C CYS A 62 -2.57 4.67 -4.82
N TYR A 63 -3.65 4.51 -5.58
CA TYR A 63 -3.99 5.35 -6.72
C TYR A 63 -4.65 6.66 -6.28
N ASN A 64 -4.58 7.67 -7.15
CA ASN A 64 -5.44 8.84 -7.12
C ASN A 64 -6.64 8.62 -8.03
N THR A 65 -7.84 8.48 -7.47
CA THR A 65 -9.04 8.10 -8.25
C THR A 65 -9.56 9.20 -9.15
N THR A 66 -9.10 10.44 -8.93
CA THR A 66 -9.43 11.58 -9.78
C THR A 66 -8.34 11.88 -10.81
N GLU A 67 -7.24 11.10 -10.87
CA GLU A 67 -6.29 11.18 -11.98
C GLU A 67 -7.00 10.67 -13.26
N GLN A 68 -7.13 11.55 -14.25
CA GLN A 68 -7.85 11.25 -15.49
C GLN A 68 -6.89 10.71 -16.55
N GLU A 69 -6.98 9.40 -16.80
CA GLU A 69 -6.75 8.78 -18.13
C GLU A 69 -8.16 8.38 -18.66
N GLU A 70 -8.33 8.18 -19.98
CA GLU A 70 -9.63 8.20 -20.69
C GLU A 70 -10.83 7.63 -19.90
N ASP A 71 -10.71 6.42 -19.34
CA ASP A 71 -11.80 5.73 -18.64
C ASP A 71 -11.70 5.68 -17.11
N GLY A 72 -10.62 6.23 -16.52
CA GLY A 72 -10.39 6.21 -15.06
C GLY A 72 -10.40 4.79 -14.46
N LEU A 73 -9.79 3.82 -15.15
CA LEU A 73 -9.76 2.41 -14.77
C LEU A 73 -8.48 2.05 -14.01
N PHE A 74 -8.63 1.55 -12.80
CA PHE A 74 -7.53 1.26 -11.89
C PHE A 74 -7.38 -0.25 -11.69
N PRO A 75 -6.26 -0.87 -12.14
CA PRO A 75 -6.00 -2.29 -11.91
C PRO A 75 -5.48 -2.52 -10.49
N VAL A 76 -6.16 -3.36 -9.71
CA VAL A 76 -5.76 -3.77 -8.37
C VAL A 76 -5.22 -5.20 -8.43
N ALA A 77 -3.88 -5.31 -8.42
CA ALA A 77 -3.19 -6.60 -8.48
C ALA A 77 -2.87 -7.10 -7.06
N LEU A 78 -3.56 -8.16 -6.63
CA LEU A 78 -3.45 -8.65 -5.25
C LEU A 78 -2.19 -9.51 -5.01
N ARG A 79 -1.95 -10.44 -5.94
CA ARG A 79 -0.82 -11.38 -5.98
C ARG A 79 -0.72 -11.93 -7.41
N TRP A 80 0.43 -12.47 -7.79
CA TRP A 80 0.69 -12.97 -9.14
C TRP A 80 -0.23 -14.11 -9.61
N ASP A 81 -0.73 -14.95 -8.70
CA ASP A 81 -1.67 -16.04 -8.95
C ASP A 81 -3.13 -15.68 -8.60
N PHE A 82 -3.38 -14.43 -8.18
CA PHE A 82 -4.74 -13.95 -7.90
C PHE A 82 -5.31 -13.17 -9.08
N PRO A 83 -6.64 -13.12 -9.22
CA PRO A 83 -7.28 -12.24 -10.19
C PRO A 83 -6.87 -10.77 -10.00
N VAL A 84 -6.74 -10.06 -11.12
CA VAL A 84 -6.60 -8.61 -11.13
C VAL A 84 -8.00 -8.02 -11.19
N HIS A 85 -8.33 -7.14 -10.25
CA HIS A 85 -9.62 -6.45 -10.24
C HIS A 85 -9.47 -5.09 -10.92
N VAL A 86 -10.39 -4.73 -11.81
CA VAL A 86 -10.42 -3.40 -12.42
C VAL A 86 -11.55 -2.61 -11.79
N LEU A 87 -11.22 -1.45 -11.23
CA LEU A 87 -12.16 -0.56 -10.58
C LEU A 87 -12.21 0.77 -11.31
N ARG A 88 -13.39 1.37 -11.45
CA ARG A 88 -13.53 2.75 -11.87
C ARG A 88 -13.35 3.67 -10.68
N GLY A 89 -12.47 4.66 -10.83
CA GLY A 89 -12.25 5.69 -9.82
C GLY A 89 -13.44 6.63 -9.68
N LYS A 90 -13.66 7.12 -8.46
CA LYS A 90 -14.61 8.18 -8.14
C LYS A 90 -14.15 8.91 -6.87
N PRO A 91 -14.67 10.11 -6.59
CA PRO A 91 -14.54 10.71 -5.27
C PRO A 91 -15.10 9.78 -4.20
N ASN A 92 -14.35 9.51 -3.13
CA ASN A 92 -14.64 8.32 -2.33
C ASN A 92 -14.56 8.41 -0.80
N LEU A 93 -14.04 9.49 -0.22
CA LEU A 93 -14.12 9.71 1.24
C LEU A 93 -15.21 10.74 1.55
N SER A 94 -16.48 10.32 1.41
CA SER A 94 -17.62 11.13 1.86
C SER A 94 -17.67 11.23 3.39
N ASP A 95 -18.49 12.13 3.93
CA ASP A 95 -18.81 12.20 5.37
C ASP A 95 -19.14 10.85 5.98
N GLU A 96 -20.02 10.12 5.30
CA GLU A 96 -20.48 8.81 5.75
C GLU A 96 -19.31 7.82 5.81
N VAL A 97 -18.44 7.82 4.80
CA VAL A 97 -17.26 6.95 4.78
C VAL A 97 -16.26 7.34 5.85
N ILE A 98 -15.99 8.64 6.04
CA ILE A 98 -15.11 9.17 7.08
C ILE A 98 -15.62 8.77 8.47
N HIS A 99 -16.93 8.86 8.70
CA HIS A 99 -17.58 8.43 9.94
C HIS A 99 -17.49 6.91 10.13
N ARG A 100 -17.80 6.11 9.10
CA ARG A 100 -17.69 4.63 9.12
C ARG A 100 -16.25 4.13 9.34
N LEU A 101 -15.26 4.93 8.99
CA LEU A 101 -13.84 4.67 9.22
C LEU A 101 -13.34 5.21 10.57
N GLU A 102 -14.20 5.85 11.37
CA GLU A 102 -13.87 6.46 12.66
C GLU A 102 -12.78 7.53 12.55
N PHE A 103 -12.73 8.25 11.42
CA PHE A 103 -11.73 9.29 11.17
C PHE A 103 -12.21 10.70 11.54
N GLN A 104 -13.53 10.89 11.71
CA GLN A 104 -14.16 12.21 11.90
C GLN A 104 -13.53 13.03 13.04
N GLU A 105 -13.57 12.52 14.28
CA GLU A 105 -13.07 13.26 15.46
C GLU A 105 -11.58 13.62 15.33
N ARG A 106 -10.80 12.73 14.72
CA ARG A 106 -9.37 12.96 14.51
C ARG A 106 -9.13 14.01 13.43
N ALA A 107 -9.93 14.00 12.37
CA ALA A 107 -9.84 14.96 11.28
C ALA A 107 -10.17 16.37 11.77
N GLU A 108 -11.28 16.53 12.50
CA GLU A 108 -11.71 17.80 13.12
C GLU A 108 -10.63 18.37 14.05
N ARG A 109 -10.10 17.55 14.95
CA ARG A 109 -9.04 17.98 15.89
C ARG A 109 -7.78 18.46 15.19
N LEU A 110 -7.50 17.94 14.00
CA LEU A 110 -6.31 18.27 13.22
C LEU A 110 -6.58 19.31 12.12
N GLY A 111 -7.85 19.70 11.90
CA GLY A 111 -8.27 20.56 10.80
C GLY A 111 -7.98 19.96 9.42
N LEU A 112 -8.21 18.66 9.25
CA LEU A 112 -7.89 17.89 8.03
C LEU A 112 -9.13 17.34 7.31
N GLU A 113 -10.34 17.84 7.62
CA GLU A 113 -11.56 17.30 7.03
C GLU A 113 -11.62 17.50 5.51
N GLU A 114 -11.21 18.67 5.02
CA GLU A 114 -11.20 18.95 3.59
C GLU A 114 -10.17 18.09 2.85
N GLU A 115 -8.97 17.93 3.39
CA GLU A 115 -7.95 17.07 2.80
C GLU A 115 -8.42 15.61 2.72
N LEU A 116 -9.06 15.10 3.78
CA LEU A 116 -9.61 13.74 3.75
C LEU A 116 -10.69 13.59 2.68
N ARG A 117 -11.61 14.54 2.52
CA ARG A 117 -12.65 14.46 1.48
C ARG A 117 -12.08 14.47 0.06
N ASN A 118 -10.94 15.13 -0.12
CA ASN A 118 -10.34 15.33 -1.42
C ASN A 118 -9.19 14.36 -1.75
N VAL A 119 -8.74 13.53 -0.79
CA VAL A 119 -7.61 12.62 -1.01
C VAL A 119 -7.89 11.56 -2.08
N ASN A 120 -9.15 11.14 -2.24
CA ASN A 120 -9.65 10.34 -3.36
C ASN A 120 -8.71 9.19 -3.78
N THR A 121 -8.82 8.05 -3.08
CA THR A 121 -7.79 7.01 -3.15
C THR A 121 -8.32 5.58 -3.31
N LEU A 122 -7.65 4.78 -4.14
CA LEU A 122 -7.92 3.34 -4.29
C LEU A 122 -6.66 2.52 -3.97
N PRO A 123 -6.80 1.30 -3.43
CA PRO A 123 -5.66 0.42 -3.24
C PRO A 123 -5.08 0.03 -4.61
N HIS A 124 -3.74 -0.05 -4.70
CA HIS A 124 -3.09 -0.58 -5.90
C HIS A 124 -2.93 -2.11 -5.89
N GLY A 125 -3.04 -2.72 -4.71
CA GLY A 125 -2.83 -4.15 -4.54
C GLY A 125 -3.23 -4.66 -3.16
N GLY A 126 -2.92 -5.93 -2.89
CA GLY A 126 -3.39 -6.63 -1.69
C GLY A 126 -2.73 -6.19 -0.39
N GLY A 127 -1.54 -5.58 -0.48
CA GLY A 127 -0.75 -5.20 0.69
C GLY A 127 -0.28 -6.39 1.54
N TYR A 128 0.74 -6.14 2.34
CA TYR A 128 1.28 -7.18 3.22
C TYR A 128 0.46 -7.33 4.50
N LYS A 129 0.36 -8.59 4.94
CA LYS A 129 -0.13 -9.00 6.26
C LYS A 129 1.03 -9.69 6.96
N ILE A 130 1.70 -8.92 7.82
CA ILE A 130 2.79 -9.44 8.66
C ILE A 130 2.15 -10.11 9.88
N GLN A 131 2.39 -11.40 10.04
CA GLN A 131 1.93 -12.16 11.20
C GLN A 131 3.12 -12.33 12.16
N LEU A 132 3.33 -11.33 13.01
CA LEU A 132 4.28 -11.45 14.10
C LEU A 132 3.57 -12.05 15.33
N PRO A 133 4.07 -13.18 15.86
CA PRO A 133 3.58 -13.72 17.12
C PRO A 133 4.13 -12.94 18.32
N TYR A 134 4.97 -11.93 18.11
CA TYR A 134 5.61 -11.13 19.14
C TYR A 134 4.88 -9.79 19.36
N GLN A 135 4.92 -9.28 20.58
CA GLN A 135 4.33 -7.98 20.96
C GLN A 135 5.37 -6.91 21.27
N LYS A 136 6.58 -7.32 21.63
CA LYS A 136 7.68 -6.42 21.99
C LYS A 136 8.67 -6.34 20.85
N ILE A 137 9.16 -5.13 20.60
CA ILE A 137 10.21 -4.84 19.63
C ILE A 137 11.24 -3.99 20.35
N ASP A 138 12.44 -4.55 20.55
CA ASP A 138 13.60 -3.83 21.08
C ASP A 138 14.56 -3.52 19.93
N ILE A 139 15.09 -2.29 19.90
CA ILE A 139 16.03 -1.85 18.86
C ILE A 139 17.40 -1.68 19.49
N THR A 140 18.37 -2.46 19.03
CA THR A 140 19.78 -2.33 19.41
C THR A 140 20.54 -1.75 18.24
N THR A 141 21.05 -0.52 18.38
CA THR A 141 21.92 0.10 17.38
C THR A 141 23.33 -0.48 17.52
N THR A 142 23.84 -1.10 16.46
CA THR A 142 25.20 -1.66 16.37
C THR A 142 26.01 -0.91 15.33
N SER A 143 27.31 -1.20 15.23
CA SER A 143 28.20 -0.63 14.22
C SER A 143 27.84 -1.01 12.78
N PHE A 144 27.04 -2.06 12.57
CA PHE A 144 26.62 -2.55 11.26
C PHE A 144 25.13 -2.32 10.97
N GLY A 145 24.42 -1.60 11.85
CA GLY A 145 23.02 -1.23 11.66
C GLY A 145 22.16 -1.47 12.88
N ASN A 146 20.84 -1.36 12.72
CA ASN A 146 19.90 -1.66 13.79
C ASN A 146 19.56 -3.16 13.79
N VAL A 147 19.64 -3.79 14.95
CA VAL A 147 19.11 -5.14 15.21
C VAL A 147 17.77 -4.97 15.93
N PHE A 148 16.71 -5.53 15.36
CA PHE A 148 15.37 -5.54 15.95
C PHE A 148 15.12 -6.89 16.60
N THR A 149 15.02 -6.91 17.93
CA THR A 149 14.71 -8.10 18.72
C THR A 149 13.22 -8.12 19.02
N LEU A 150 12.52 -9.10 18.45
CA LEU A 150 11.09 -9.30 18.60
C LEU A 150 10.86 -10.34 19.70
N SER A 151 10.13 -9.99 20.75
CA SER A 151 9.93 -10.87 21.92
C SER A 151 8.53 -10.74 22.50
N GLY A 152 8.23 -11.55 23.53
CA GLY A 152 6.93 -11.55 24.20
C GLY A 152 5.83 -12.09 23.30
N LEU A 153 5.69 -13.42 23.26
CA LEU A 153 4.66 -14.11 22.48
C LEU A 153 3.26 -13.58 22.83
N LYS A 154 2.41 -13.46 21.82
CA LYS A 154 0.98 -13.20 21.97
C LYS A 154 0.35 -14.37 22.72
N PRO A 155 -0.39 -14.12 23.84
CA PRO A 155 -1.21 -15.15 24.46
C PRO A 155 -2.15 -15.75 23.42
N ALA A 156 -2.31 -17.07 23.42
CA ALA A 156 -3.33 -17.72 22.60
C ALA A 156 -4.70 -17.14 23.00
N SER A 157 -5.42 -16.63 22.00
CA SER A 157 -6.70 -15.96 22.18
C SER A 157 -7.89 -16.91 22.07
N THR A 158 -7.66 -18.13 21.54
CA THR A 158 -8.71 -19.14 21.34
C THR A 158 -8.19 -20.56 21.65
N MET A 159 -9.08 -21.44 22.09
CA MET A 159 -8.74 -22.85 22.39
C MET A 159 -8.27 -23.63 21.15
N SER A 160 -8.66 -23.20 19.94
CA SER A 160 -8.19 -23.79 18.68
C SER A 160 -6.71 -23.52 18.39
N GLU A 161 -6.17 -22.40 18.86
CA GLU A 161 -4.74 -22.07 18.74
C GLU A 161 -3.87 -22.97 19.65
N ILE A 162 -4.47 -23.61 20.65
CA ILE A 162 -3.83 -24.52 21.60
C ILE A 162 -3.85 -25.97 21.07
N SER A 163 -4.86 -26.35 20.29
CA SER A 163 -5.05 -27.72 19.79
C SER A 163 -4.21 -28.08 18.57
N GLU A 164 -3.76 -27.11 17.77
CA GLU A 164 -2.87 -27.35 16.62
C GLU A 164 -1.41 -27.52 17.04
N GLY A 165 -1.10 -28.46 17.95
CA GLY A 165 0.21 -29.12 18.07
C GLY A 165 1.48 -28.26 18.09
N LYS A 166 1.40 -26.93 18.23
CA LYS A 166 2.52 -26.04 18.46
C LYS A 166 2.78 -26.18 19.94
N ALA A 167 3.53 -27.23 20.27
CA ALA A 167 4.38 -27.21 21.44
C ALA A 167 5.08 -25.85 21.42
N ILE A 168 4.58 -24.93 22.27
CA ILE A 168 5.11 -23.60 22.42
C ILE A 168 6.50 -23.82 22.99
N SER A 169 7.50 -23.82 22.12
CA SER A 169 8.85 -23.75 22.62
C SER A 169 8.95 -22.44 23.38
N GLU A 170 9.33 -22.52 24.65
CA GLU A 170 9.86 -21.44 25.49
C GLU A 170 11.07 -20.71 24.84
N PHE A 171 11.43 -21.04 23.61
CA PHE A 171 12.58 -20.53 22.88
C PHE A 171 12.19 -19.44 21.87
N GLY A 172 12.82 -18.28 22.09
CA GLY A 172 13.41 -17.52 21.00
C GLY A 172 12.65 -16.25 20.65
N GLY A 173 13.11 -15.11 21.16
CA GLY A 173 12.87 -13.86 20.45
C GLY A 173 13.46 -13.97 19.03
N MET A 174 12.86 -13.27 18.07
CA MET A 174 13.34 -13.20 16.69
C MET A 174 14.20 -11.95 16.53
N ALA A 175 15.48 -12.11 16.25
CA ALA A 175 16.35 -10.99 15.87
C ALA A 175 16.36 -10.84 14.35
N ILE A 176 16.01 -9.66 13.84
CA ILE A 176 16.14 -9.31 12.43
C ILE A 176 17.04 -8.08 12.29
N THR A 177 17.87 -8.07 11.26
CA THR A 177 18.65 -6.89 10.85
C THR A 177 18.04 -6.19 9.64
N ASP A 178 17.19 -6.91 8.90
CA ASP A 178 16.49 -6.42 7.73
C ASP A 178 14.98 -6.71 7.86
N PRO A 179 14.13 -5.67 8.00
CA PRO A 179 12.68 -5.83 8.01
C PRO A 179 12.11 -6.52 6.77
N HIS A 180 12.79 -6.52 5.62
CA HIS A 180 12.36 -7.23 4.42
C HIS A 180 12.43 -8.77 4.58
N SER A 181 13.20 -9.27 5.54
CA SER A 181 13.27 -10.70 5.86
C SER A 181 12.07 -11.21 6.66
N LEU A 182 11.18 -10.32 7.10
CA LEU A 182 10.01 -10.71 7.88
C LEU A 182 9.06 -11.62 7.07
N PRO A 183 8.59 -12.73 7.66
CA PRO A 183 7.58 -13.54 7.00
C PRO A 183 6.28 -12.74 6.88
N TYR A 184 5.73 -12.69 5.67
CA TYR A 184 4.47 -12.01 5.39
C TYR A 184 3.57 -12.87 4.51
N THR A 185 2.28 -12.56 4.58
CA THR A 185 1.27 -13.01 3.62
C THR A 185 0.67 -11.78 2.94
N TYR A 186 -0.28 -11.97 2.02
CA TYR A 186 -1.05 -10.86 1.42
C TYR A 186 -2.43 -10.80 2.06
N ARG A 187 -3.04 -9.60 2.13
CA ARG A 187 -4.41 -9.47 2.64
C ARG A 187 -5.47 -10.03 1.68
N GLY A 188 -5.10 -10.25 0.41
CA GLY A 188 -5.93 -10.94 -0.58
C GLY A 188 -7.21 -10.19 -0.94
N GLU A 189 -8.25 -10.93 -1.30
CA GLU A 189 -9.54 -10.37 -1.75
C GLU A 189 -10.28 -9.54 -0.68
N ALA A 190 -9.89 -9.64 0.60
CA ALA A 190 -10.46 -8.81 1.67
C ALA A 190 -10.28 -7.31 1.40
N VAL A 191 -9.22 -6.92 0.69
CA VAL A 191 -9.02 -5.52 0.27
C VAL A 191 -10.11 -5.09 -0.70
N ILE A 192 -10.41 -5.92 -1.71
CA ILE A 192 -11.47 -5.64 -2.69
C ILE A 192 -12.83 -5.59 -2.02
N GLY A 193 -13.13 -6.56 -1.15
CA GLY A 193 -14.36 -6.58 -0.37
C GLY A 193 -14.56 -5.26 0.39
N LYS A 194 -13.55 -4.84 1.15
CA LYS A 194 -13.62 -3.58 1.90
C LYS A 194 -13.76 -2.35 1.01
N THR A 195 -13.10 -2.32 -0.15
CA THR A 195 -13.23 -1.25 -1.15
C THR A 195 -14.66 -1.13 -1.66
N ILE A 196 -15.33 -2.25 -1.94
CA ILE A 196 -16.73 -2.28 -2.38
C ILE A 196 -17.67 -1.91 -1.23
N ASP A 197 -17.48 -2.47 -0.04
CA ASP A 197 -18.32 -2.24 1.15
C ASP A 197 -18.35 -0.77 1.58
N LEU A 198 -17.25 -0.05 1.36
CA LEU A 198 -17.11 1.39 1.63
C LEU A 198 -17.49 2.24 0.41
N GLY A 199 -17.83 1.62 -0.72
CA GLY A 199 -18.19 2.33 -1.95
C GLY A 199 -17.05 3.17 -2.52
N LEU A 200 -15.78 2.73 -2.38
CA LEU A 200 -14.63 3.57 -2.74
C LEU A 200 -14.34 3.64 -4.25
N GLY A 201 -14.93 2.72 -5.03
CA GLY A 201 -14.79 2.61 -6.47
C GLY A 201 -15.77 1.59 -7.01
N ASP A 202 -16.03 1.64 -8.31
CA ASP A 202 -17.04 0.76 -8.94
C ASP A 202 -16.35 -0.42 -9.65
N PRO A 203 -16.70 -1.68 -9.34
CA PRO A 203 -16.13 -2.82 -10.06
C PRO A 203 -16.50 -2.81 -11.54
N VAL A 204 -15.50 -2.95 -12.41
CA VAL A 204 -15.67 -2.96 -13.87
C VAL A 204 -15.36 -4.35 -14.44
N ALA A 205 -14.26 -4.97 -14.01
CA ALA A 205 -13.84 -6.27 -14.52
C ALA A 205 -13.03 -7.07 -13.49
N LYS A 206 -12.96 -8.39 -13.69
CA LYS A 206 -12.09 -9.31 -12.96
C LYS A 206 -11.31 -10.14 -13.98
N LEU A 207 -10.01 -9.90 -14.07
CA LEU A 207 -9.11 -10.53 -15.03
C LEU A 207 -8.42 -11.72 -14.38
N ARG A 208 -8.47 -12.88 -15.03
CA ARG A 208 -7.73 -14.07 -14.57
C ARG A 208 -6.33 -14.07 -15.18
N PRO A 209 -5.25 -14.16 -14.38
CA PRO A 209 -3.91 -14.26 -14.94
C PRO A 209 -3.75 -15.59 -15.71
N VAL A 210 -3.24 -15.51 -16.94
CA VAL A 210 -2.85 -16.68 -17.76
C VAL A 210 -1.35 -16.92 -17.66
N LEU A 211 -0.57 -15.84 -17.60
CA LEU A 211 0.89 -15.84 -17.48
C LEU A 211 1.32 -14.72 -16.53
N THR A 212 2.31 -14.99 -15.68
CA THR A 212 3.02 -13.96 -14.91
C THR A 212 4.48 -13.97 -15.33
N VAL A 213 4.99 -12.79 -15.70
CA VAL A 213 6.42 -12.57 -15.93
C VAL A 213 6.94 -11.68 -14.80
N LYS A 214 7.96 -12.15 -14.08
CA LYS A 214 8.68 -11.36 -13.07
C LYS A 214 10.05 -11.00 -13.62
N ILE A 215 10.36 -9.71 -13.66
CA ILE A 215 11.56 -9.11 -14.25
C ILE A 215 12.34 -8.39 -13.15
#